data_AF-A0A7S2GYI5-F1
#
_entry.id   AF-A0A7S2GYI5-F1
#
_cell.length_a   1.000
_cell.length_b   1.000
_cell.length_c   1.000
_cell.angle_alpha   90.00
_cell.angle_beta   90.00
_cell.angle_gamma   90.00
#
_symmetry.space_group_name_H-M   'P 1'
#
loop_
_entity.id
_entity.type
_entity.pdbx_description
1 polymer ?
#
loop_
_entity_poly.entity_id
_entity_poly.type
_entity_poly.pdbx_seq_one_letter_code
_entity_poly.pdbx_strand_id
1 'polypeptide(L)'
;KIGRALTSTHDYRKATEHYVASISAMPQNIELRQDLVRLLTKLRKLDTAMSYLTSIPKDQATGTDLTTLKQRVKTLTLAADIHDAKVNLDGMRDSLMSAKQLQVQVLEDLRGAVESPEVAEEQKEVMA
;
A
#
# COMPACT_ATOMS: atom_id res chain seq x y z
N LYS A 1 -13.51 -8.56 3.67
CA LYS A 1 -13.40 -9.87 4.38
C LYS A 1 -13.74 -11.07 3.49
N ILE A 2 -14.82 -11.02 2.69
CA ILE A 2 -15.24 -12.12 1.81
C ILE A 2 -14.17 -12.53 0.77
N GLY A 3 -13.56 -11.57 0.06
CA GLY A 3 -12.52 -11.90 -0.92
C GLY A 3 -11.29 -12.62 -0.34
N ARG A 4 -10.89 -12.32 0.91
CA ARG A 4 -9.78 -13.02 1.59
C ARG A 4 -10.19 -14.43 1.99
N ALA A 5 -11.43 -14.64 2.44
CA ALA A 5 -11.97 -15.96 2.76
C ALA A 5 -12.08 -16.86 1.51
N LEU A 6 -12.55 -16.30 0.38
CA LEU A 6 -12.60 -17.02 -0.91
C LEU A 6 -11.19 -17.38 -1.42
N THR A 7 -10.22 -16.47 -1.25
CA THR A 7 -8.81 -16.76 -1.55
C THR A 7 -8.28 -17.90 -0.69
N SER A 8 -8.65 -17.93 0.60
CA SER A 8 -8.22 -18.98 1.54
C SER A 8 -8.85 -20.34 1.26
N THR A 9 -10.02 -20.38 0.61
CA THR A 9 -10.70 -21.62 0.20
C THR A 9 -10.35 -22.05 -1.22
N HIS A 10 -9.35 -21.42 -1.84
CA HIS A 10 -8.88 -21.68 -3.20
C HIS A 10 -9.95 -21.48 -4.30
N ASP A 11 -11.08 -20.84 -3.99
CA ASP A 11 -12.07 -20.43 -4.98
C ASP A 11 -11.64 -19.10 -5.62
N TYR A 12 -10.51 -19.16 -6.33
CA TYR A 12 -9.83 -17.99 -6.89
C TYR A 12 -10.68 -17.25 -7.93
N ARG A 13 -11.54 -17.98 -8.66
CA ARG A 13 -12.46 -17.39 -9.64
C ARG A 13 -13.48 -16.49 -8.94
N LYS A 14 -14.22 -17.01 -7.95
CA LYS A 14 -15.19 -16.21 -7.20
C LYS A 14 -14.50 -15.09 -6.40
N ALA A 15 -13.30 -15.34 -5.89
CA ALA A 15 -12.51 -14.31 -5.23
C ALA A 15 -12.22 -13.13 -6.17
N THR A 16 -11.74 -13.41 -7.38
CA THR A 16 -11.47 -12.37 -8.40
C THR A 16 -12.75 -11.62 -8.77
N GLU A 17 -13.84 -12.33 -9.09
CA GLU A 17 -15.14 -11.72 -9.45
C GLU A 17 -15.65 -10.79 -8.33
N HIS A 18 -15.60 -11.27 -7.08
CA HIS A 18 -16.01 -10.49 -5.92
C HIS A 18 -15.14 -9.25 -5.74
N TYR A 19 -13.81 -9.37 -5.88
CA TYR A 19 -12.91 -8.22 -5.77
C TYR A 19 -13.18 -7.18 -6.86
N VAL A 20 -13.34 -7.60 -8.12
CA VAL A 20 -13.65 -6.69 -9.23
C VAL A 20 -14.96 -5.95 -8.97
N ALA A 21 -16.03 -6.67 -8.60
CA ALA A 21 -17.31 -6.05 -8.26
C ALA A 21 -17.19 -5.08 -7.08
N SER A 22 -16.41 -5.43 -6.06
CA SER A 22 -16.20 -4.57 -4.88
C SER A 22 -15.40 -3.31 -5.22
N ILE A 23 -14.41 -3.41 -6.11
CA ILE A 23 -13.63 -2.25 -6.58
C ILE A 23 -14.51 -1.32 -7.42
N SER A 24 -15.40 -1.86 -8.26
CA SER A 24 -16.37 -1.05 -9.00
C SER A 24 -17.33 -0.31 -8.07
N ALA A 25 -17.77 -0.94 -6.98
CA ALA A 25 -18.65 -0.30 -5.99
C ALA A 25 -17.91 0.69 -5.07
N MET A 26 -16.63 0.45 -4.78
CA MET A 26 -15.81 1.24 -3.86
C MET A 26 -14.46 1.59 -4.50
N PRO A 27 -14.44 2.47 -5.52
CA PRO A 27 -13.23 2.77 -6.30
C PRO A 27 -12.13 3.46 -5.48
N GLN A 28 -12.51 4.09 -4.37
CA GLN A 28 -11.60 4.77 -3.44
C GLN A 28 -10.89 3.80 -2.48
N ASN A 29 -11.30 2.53 -2.44
CA ASN A 29 -10.74 1.55 -1.51
C ASN A 29 -9.51 0.87 -2.11
N ILE A 30 -8.35 1.48 -1.87
CA ILE A 30 -7.04 0.98 -2.35
C ILE A 30 -6.75 -0.42 -1.81
N GLU A 31 -7.16 -0.73 -0.57
CA GLU A 31 -6.87 -2.03 0.05
C GLU A 31 -7.49 -3.21 -0.70
N LEU A 32 -8.72 -3.06 -1.20
CA LEU A 32 -9.39 -4.09 -1.99
C LEU A 32 -8.64 -4.38 -3.29
N ARG A 33 -8.14 -3.32 -3.93
CA ARG A 33 -7.34 -3.41 -5.14
C ARG A 33 -5.99 -4.06 -4.87
N GLN A 34 -5.30 -3.69 -3.80
CA GLN A 34 -4.05 -4.34 -3.38
C GLN A 34 -4.24 -5.83 -3.07
N ASP A 35 -5.36 -6.20 -2.43
CA ASP A 35 -5.68 -7.60 -2.15
C ASP A 35 -5.93 -8.39 -3.45
N LEU A 36 -6.61 -7.78 -4.44
CA LEU A 36 -6.76 -8.36 -5.78
C LEU A 36 -5.42 -8.50 -6.49
N VAL A 37 -4.57 -7.47 -6.47
CA VAL A 37 -3.23 -7.51 -7.07
C VAL A 37 -2.43 -8.69 -6.49
N ARG A 38 -2.40 -8.82 -5.16
CA ARG A 38 -1.71 -9.93 -4.49
C ARG A 38 -2.24 -11.30 -4.94
N LEU A 39 -3.57 -11.42 -5.11
CA LEU A 39 -4.17 -12.65 -5.63
C LEU A 39 -3.73 -12.91 -7.08
N LEU A 40 -3.77 -11.90 -7.96
CA LEU A 40 -3.36 -12.03 -9.36
C LEU A 40 -1.87 -12.39 -9.50
N THR A 41 -1.00 -11.82 -8.66
CA THR A 41 0.43 -12.17 -8.61
C THR A 41 0.62 -13.66 -8.26
N LYS A 42 -0.11 -14.18 -7.25
CA LYS A 42 -0.09 -15.61 -6.91
C LYS A 42 -0.58 -16.50 -8.05
N LEU A 43 -1.55 -16.03 -8.83
CA LEU A 43 -2.07 -16.73 -10.01
C LEU A 43 -1.19 -16.54 -11.26
N ARG A 44 0.00 -15.92 -11.14
CA ARG A 44 0.91 -15.58 -12.25
C ARG A 44 0.29 -14.71 -13.34
N LYS A 45 -0.80 -13.98 -13.03
CA LYS A 45 -1.42 -12.99 -13.93
C LYS A 45 -0.73 -11.63 -13.79
N LEU A 46 0.57 -11.60 -14.07
CA LEU A 46 1.46 -10.50 -13.68
C LEU A 46 1.14 -9.18 -14.40
N ASP A 47 0.77 -9.21 -15.68
CA ASP A 47 0.40 -8.00 -16.42
C ASP A 47 -0.90 -7.39 -15.93
N THR A 48 -1.91 -8.23 -15.68
CA THR A 48 -3.18 -7.79 -15.08
C THR A 48 -2.95 -7.23 -13.69
N ALA A 49 -2.12 -7.89 -12.87
CA ALA A 49 -1.76 -7.42 -11.54
C ALA A 49 -1.13 -6.01 -11.60
N MET A 50 -0.17 -5.80 -12.51
CA MET A 50 0.47 -4.51 -12.69
C MET A 50 -0.52 -3.43 -13.17
N SER A 51 -1.42 -3.76 -14.10
CA SER A 51 -2.44 -2.83 -14.58
C SER A 51 -3.42 -2.38 -13.47
N TYR A 52 -3.82 -3.28 -12.58
CA TYR A 52 -4.63 -2.90 -11.42
C TYR A 52 -3.85 -2.01 -10.45
N LEU A 53 -2.55 -2.23 -10.29
CA LEU A 53 -1.69 -1.44 -9.41
C LEU A 53 -1.46 -0.02 -9.97
N THR A 54 -1.19 0.12 -11.27
CA THR A 54 -0.95 1.43 -11.91
C THR A 54 -2.21 2.26 -12.11
N SER A 55 -3.38 1.64 -12.03
CA SER A 55 -4.68 2.33 -12.09
C SER A 55 -5.17 2.84 -10.73
N ILE A 56 -4.34 2.79 -9.67
CA ILE A 56 -4.60 3.54 -8.43
C ILE A 56 -4.51 5.04 -8.75
N PRO A 57 -5.58 5.82 -8.50
CA PRO A 57 -5.56 7.26 -8.74
C PRO A 57 -4.47 7.97 -7.92
N LYS A 58 -3.81 8.97 -8.52
CA LYS A 58 -2.67 9.67 -7.90
C LYS A 58 -3.07 10.41 -6.63
N ASP A 59 -4.26 11.01 -6.62
CA ASP A 59 -4.85 11.70 -5.47
C ASP A 59 -4.99 10.79 -4.24
N GLN A 60 -5.33 9.51 -4.45
CA GLN A 60 -5.38 8.51 -3.40
C GLN A 60 -3.98 7.99 -2.99
N ALA A 61 -2.96 8.25 -3.81
CA ALA A 61 -1.60 7.78 -3.63
C ALA A 61 -0.63 8.86 -3.12
N THR A 62 -1.08 10.10 -2.86
CA THR A 62 -0.22 11.24 -2.49
C THR A 62 -0.47 11.82 -1.09
N GLY A 63 -1.40 11.26 -0.31
CA GLY A 63 -1.65 11.70 1.07
C GLY A 63 -0.42 11.54 1.99
N THR A 64 -0.35 12.41 2.99
CA THR A 64 0.71 12.44 4.03
C THR A 64 0.26 11.83 5.35
N ASP A 65 -1.00 11.42 5.48
CA ASP A 65 -1.45 10.71 6.67
C ASP A 65 -0.85 9.29 6.71
N LEU A 66 -0.68 8.77 7.94
CA LEU A 66 -0.04 7.47 8.17
C LEU A 66 -0.76 6.32 7.45
N THR A 67 -2.07 6.40 7.24
CA THR A 67 -2.84 5.35 6.56
C THR A 67 -2.48 5.32 5.08
N THR A 68 -2.49 6.48 4.43
CA THR A 68 -2.08 6.62 3.02
C THR A 68 -0.62 6.22 2.83
N LEU A 69 0.28 6.62 3.74
CA LEU A 69 1.69 6.22 3.67
C LEU A 69 1.86 4.70 3.78
N LYS A 70 1.17 4.03 4.71
CA LYS A 70 1.16 2.56 4.81
C LYS A 70 0.64 1.90 3.53
N GLN A 71 -0.42 2.44 2.93
CA GLN A 71 -0.96 1.95 1.67
C GLN A 71 0.06 2.11 0.54
N ARG A 72 0.74 3.25 0.43
CA ARG A 72 1.80 3.49 -0.57
C ARG A 72 2.96 2.53 -0.44
N VAL A 73 3.47 2.32 0.78
CA VAL A 73 4.52 1.32 1.05
C VAL A 73 4.08 -0.06 0.57
N LYS A 74 2.86 -0.49 0.93
CA LYS A 74 2.31 -1.78 0.50
C LYS A 74 2.17 -1.89 -1.02
N THR A 75 1.76 -0.81 -1.71
CA THR A 75 1.71 -0.76 -3.17
C THR A 75 3.09 -0.96 -3.78
N LEU A 76 4.12 -0.31 -3.26
CA LEU A 76 5.50 -0.45 -3.74
C LEU A 76 6.07 -1.85 -3.50
N THR A 77 5.78 -2.46 -2.35
CA THR A 77 6.16 -3.86 -2.10
C THR A 77 5.47 -4.82 -3.07
N LEU A 78 4.18 -4.63 -3.36
CA LEU A 78 3.48 -5.44 -4.37
C LEU A 78 4.06 -5.25 -5.78
N ALA A 79 4.50 -4.04 -6.14
CA ALA A 79 5.19 -3.80 -7.40
C ALA A 79 6.51 -4.59 -7.46
N ALA A 80 7.29 -4.59 -6.37
CA ALA A 80 8.51 -5.37 -6.27
C ALA A 80 8.24 -6.87 -6.44
N ASP A 81 7.21 -7.42 -5.78
CA ASP A 81 6.82 -8.83 -5.91
C ASP A 81 6.45 -9.19 -7.36
N ILE A 82 5.75 -8.29 -8.07
CA ILE A 82 5.40 -8.51 -9.48
C ILE A 82 6.65 -8.45 -10.36
N HIS A 83 7.56 -7.51 -10.11
CA HIS A 83 8.80 -7.39 -10.86
C HIS A 83 9.72 -8.59 -10.66
N ASP A 84 9.85 -9.08 -9.42
CA ASP A 84 10.55 -10.32 -9.10
C ASP A 84 9.94 -11.52 -9.84
N ALA A 85 8.61 -11.65 -9.78
CA ALA A 85 7.89 -12.70 -10.50
C ALA A 85 8.06 -12.63 -12.04
N LYS A 86 8.40 -11.45 -12.59
CA LYS A 86 8.74 -11.21 -13.99
C LYS A 86 10.23 -11.32 -14.31
N VAL A 87 11.08 -11.60 -13.32
CA VAL A 87 12.56 -11.59 -13.44
C VAL A 87 13.09 -10.20 -13.87
N ASN A 88 12.35 -9.13 -13.52
CA ASN A 88 12.79 -7.75 -13.72
C ASN A 88 13.46 -7.23 -12.45
N LEU A 89 14.76 -7.51 -12.31
CA LEU A 89 15.53 -7.14 -11.12
C LEU A 89 15.68 -5.64 -10.93
N ASP A 90 15.79 -4.86 -12.02
CA ASP A 90 15.89 -3.41 -11.95
C ASP A 90 14.59 -2.80 -11.41
N GLY A 91 13.44 -3.20 -11.97
CA GLY A 91 12.13 -2.74 -11.49
C GLY A 91 11.82 -3.16 -10.05
N MET A 92 12.29 -4.35 -9.65
CA MET A 92 12.20 -4.81 -8.26
C MET A 92 13.03 -3.91 -7.35
N ARG A 93 14.29 -3.66 -7.71
CA ARG A 93 15.20 -2.79 -6.95
C ARG A 93 14.64 -1.39 -6.79
N ASP A 94 14.16 -0.78 -7.87
CA ASP A 94 13.60 0.57 -7.84
C ASP A 94 12.37 0.67 -6.94
N SER A 95 11.49 -0.34 -7.00
CA SER A 95 10.30 -0.43 -6.15
C SER A 95 10.67 -0.55 -4.67
N LEU A 96 11.65 -1.40 -4.33
CA LEU A 96 12.11 -1.59 -2.95
C LEU A 96 12.84 -0.36 -2.41
N MET A 97 13.67 0.30 -3.24
CA MET A 97 14.34 1.54 -2.87
C MET A 97 13.34 2.65 -2.55
N SER A 98 12.32 2.79 -3.40
CA SER A 98 11.22 3.74 -3.18
C SER A 98 10.45 3.43 -1.90
N ALA A 99 10.15 2.15 -1.64
CA ALA A 99 9.46 1.73 -0.43
C ALA A 99 10.29 2.05 0.83
N LYS A 100 11.60 1.76 0.80
CA LYS A 100 12.52 2.06 1.89
C LYS A 100 12.60 3.56 2.16
N GLN A 101 12.75 4.38 1.12
CA GLN A 101 12.82 5.83 1.27
C GLN A 101 11.55 6.38 1.92
N LEU A 102 10.38 5.90 1.49
CA LEU A 102 9.11 6.29 2.07
C LEU A 102 8.97 5.86 3.55
N GLN A 103 9.41 4.65 3.89
CA GLN A 103 9.43 4.17 5.27
C GLN A 103 10.34 5.02 6.17
N VAL A 104 11.53 5.41 5.68
CA VAL A 104 12.45 6.28 6.41
C VAL A 104 11.79 7.63 6.67
N GLN A 105 11.23 8.27 5.64
CA GLN A 105 10.53 9.54 5.76
C GLN A 105 9.39 9.47 6.80
N VAL A 106 8.57 8.42 6.76
CA VAL A 106 7.48 8.20 7.74
C VAL A 106 8.02 8.14 9.16
N LEU A 107 9.14 7.46 9.38
CA LEU A 107 9.75 7.33 10.71
C LEU A 107 10.36 8.64 11.20
N GLU A 108 10.96 9.43 10.31
CA GLU A 108 11.47 10.77 10.62
C GLU A 108 10.34 11.73 10.99
N ASP A 109 9.26 11.75 10.20
CA ASP A 109 8.07 12.57 10.47
C ASP A 109 7.43 12.19 11.81
N LEU A 110 7.32 10.88 12.11
CA LEU A 110 6.81 10.39 13.40
C LEU A 110 7.72 10.80 14.56
N ARG A 111 9.04 10.77 14.38
CA ARG A 111 9.99 11.17 15.43
C ARG A 111 9.89 12.66 15.74
N GLY A 112 9.88 13.52 14.71
CA GLY A 112 9.70 14.96 14.88
C GLY A 112 8.35 15.34 15.50
N ALA A 113 7.29 14.57 15.21
CA ALA A 113 5.98 14.75 15.82
C ALA A 113 5.89 14.31 17.28
N VAL A 114 6.73 13.36 17.73
CA VAL A 114 6.82 12.92 19.13
C VAL A 114 7.70 13.85 19.97
N GLU A 115 8.71 14.48 19.37
CA GLU A 115 9.55 15.48 20.04
C GLU A 115 8.86 16.85 20.18
N SER A 116 7.73 17.09 19.52
CA SER A 116 7.03 18.39 19.51
C SER A 116 5.83 18.61 20.48
N PRO A 117 5.15 17.62 21.10
CA PRO A 117 3.95 17.90 21.90
C PRO A 117 4.23 18.21 23.38
N GLU A 118 5.33 17.72 23.95
CA GLU A 118 5.57 17.77 25.41
C GLU A 118 6.44 18.96 25.83
N VAL A 119 7.37 19.39 24.97
CA VAL A 119 8.28 20.52 25.25
C VAL A 119 7.62 21.90 25.10
N ALA A 120 6.42 21.96 24.51
CA ALA A 120 5.71 23.21 24.28
C ALA A 120 4.84 23.66 25.47
N GLU A 121 4.41 22.73 26.32
CA GLU A 121 3.60 23.04 27.52
C GLU A 121 4.50 23.32 28.74
N GLU A 122 5.66 22.66 28.87
CA GLU A 122 6.56 22.88 30.02
C GLU A 122 7.26 24.26 30.01
N GLN A 123 7.32 24.97 28.87
CA GLN A 123 7.93 26.30 28.83
C GLN A 123 7.00 27.45 29.22
N LYS A 124 5.69 27.21 29.43
CA LYS A 124 4.77 28.25 29.92
C LYS A 124 4.56 28.22 31.43
N GLU A 125 4.85 27.12 32.11
CA GLU A 125 4.65 26.99 33.55
C GLU A 125 5.88 27.41 34.38
N VAL A 126 7.07 27.50 33.76
CA VAL A 126 8.32 27.87 34.45
C VAL A 126 8.59 29.39 34.40
N MET A 127 7.70 30.19 33.80
CA MET A 127 7.80 31.67 33.76
C MET A 127 6.62 32.40 34.40
N ALA A 128 5.77 31.71 35.19
CA ALA A 128 4.68 32.33 35.96
C ALA A 128 5.02 32.45 37.46
#